data_AF-A0AAW9LPD2-F1
#
_entry.id   AF-A0AAW9LPD2-F1
#
_cell.length_a   1.000
_cell.length_b   1.000
_cell.length_c   1.000
_cell.angle_alpha   90.00
_cell.angle_beta   90.00
_cell.angle_gamma   90.00
#
_symmetry.space_group_name_H-M   'P 1'
#
loop_
_entity.id
_entity.type
_entity.pdbx_description
1 polymer ?
#
loop_
_entity_poly.entity_id
_entity_poly.type
_entity_poly.pdbx_seq_one_letter_code
_entity_poly.pdbx_strand_id
1 'polypeptide(L)'
;MSLMLSITTVIVTLISPVVAVQVQKFIKRYTDRKTLKIDIFKQLMATRSQNARLSNEHVRALNMIDIAFYGRVRKGLTSIFTDEGVIKMEIVGVPSRVES
;
A
#
# COMPACT_ATOMS: atom_id res chain seq x y z
N MET A 1 0.85 6.78 -49.76
CA MET A 1 -0.11 5.97 -48.97
C MET A 1 0.56 4.82 -48.24
N SER A 2 1.32 3.95 -48.94
CA SER A 2 1.99 2.78 -48.36
C SER A 2 3.00 3.09 -47.24
N LEU A 3 3.83 4.13 -47.41
CA LEU A 3 4.87 4.51 -46.44
C LEU A 3 4.29 4.88 -45.06
N MET A 4 3.15 5.56 -45.02
CA MET A 4 2.46 5.92 -43.78
C MET A 4 1.98 4.68 -43.01
N LEU A 5 1.47 3.68 -43.74
CA LEU A 5 1.03 2.42 -43.14
C LEU A 5 2.21 1.65 -42.54
N SER A 6 3.34 1.57 -43.27
CA SER A 6 4.54 0.89 -42.78
C SER A 6 5.14 1.56 -41.53
N ILE A 7 5.19 2.90 -41.49
CA ILE A 7 5.67 3.60 -40.30
C ILE A 7 4.74 3.34 -39.11
N THR A 8 3.42 3.37 -39.34
CA THR A 8 2.43 3.12 -38.29
C THR A 8 2.55 1.71 -37.71
N THR A 9 2.67 0.69 -38.57
CA THR A 9 2.79 -0.70 -38.10
C THR A 9 4.06 -0.93 -37.28
N VAL A 10 5.19 -0.37 -37.71
CA VAL A 10 6.45 -0.46 -36.96
C VAL A 10 6.31 0.20 -35.58
N ILE A 11 5.75 1.41 -35.52
CA ILE A 11 5.57 2.13 -34.26
C ILE A 11 4.62 1.36 -33.32
N VAL A 12 3.47 0.89 -33.82
CA VAL A 12 2.50 0.15 -33.02
C VAL A 12 3.09 -1.16 -32.48
N THR A 13 3.79 -1.93 -33.31
CA THR A 13 4.41 -3.18 -32.88
C THR A 13 5.46 -2.94 -31.78
N LEU A 14 6.21 -1.84 -31.84
CA LEU A 14 7.19 -1.49 -30.81
C LEU A 14 6.56 -0.95 -29.52
N ILE A 15 5.45 -0.22 -29.61
CA ILE A 15 4.78 0.40 -28.45
C ILE A 15 3.86 -0.60 -27.73
N SER A 16 3.28 -1.57 -28.44
CA SER A 16 2.31 -2.53 -27.87
C SER A 16 2.81 -3.27 -26.62
N PRO A 17 4.07 -3.75 -26.53
CA PRO A 17 4.54 -4.48 -25.36
C PRO A 17 4.69 -3.55 -24.15
N VAL A 18 5.07 -2.30 -24.37
CA VAL A 18 5.20 -1.30 -23.31
C VAL A 18 3.84 -1.04 -22.67
N VAL A 19 2.81 -0.81 -23.49
CA VAL A 19 1.44 -0.62 -23.00
C VAL A 19 0.94 -1.86 -22.28
N ALA A 20 1.16 -3.06 -22.85
CA ALA A 20 0.74 -4.32 -22.25
C ALA A 20 1.38 -4.53 -20.86
N VAL A 21 2.67 -4.27 -20.71
CA VAL A 21 3.37 -4.41 -19.42
C VAL A 21 2.84 -3.40 -18.40
N GLN A 22 2.55 -2.17 -18.81
CA GLN A 22 2.01 -1.15 -17.92
C GLN A 22 0.62 -1.50 -17.41
N VAL A 23 -0.27 -1.97 -18.29
CA VAL A 23 -1.61 -2.46 -17.92
C VAL A 23 -1.50 -3.67 -16.98
N GLN A 24 -0.67 -4.65 -17.32
CA GLN A 24 -0.44 -5.82 -16.48
C GLN A 24 0.07 -5.44 -15.09
N LYS A 25 1.05 -4.53 -15.01
CA LYS A 25 1.62 -4.07 -13.75
C LYS A 25 0.58 -3.32 -12.91
N PHE A 26 -0.29 -2.55 -13.55
CA PHE A 26 -1.38 -1.87 -12.87
C PHE A 26 -2.37 -2.87 -12.25
N ILE A 27 -2.84 -3.84 -13.03
CA ILE A 27 -3.75 -4.88 -12.55
C ILE A 27 -3.10 -5.71 -11.45
N LYS A 28 -1.84 -6.12 -11.64
CA LYS A 28 -1.09 -6.89 -10.64
C LYS A 28 -1.00 -6.13 -9.32
N ARG A 29 -0.65 -4.85 -9.35
CA ARG A 29 -0.63 -4.02 -8.14
C ARG A 29 -1.98 -4.01 -7.44
N TYR A 30 -3.08 -3.87 -8.18
CA TYR A 30 -4.42 -3.91 -7.57
C TYR A 30 -4.74 -5.27 -6.95
N THR A 31 -4.46 -6.35 -7.67
CA THR A 31 -4.67 -7.73 -7.21
C THR A 31 -3.81 -8.04 -5.99
N ASP A 32 -2.53 -7.68 -6.00
CA ASP A 32 -1.60 -7.93 -4.88
C ASP A 32 -2.10 -7.30 -3.58
N ARG A 33 -2.67 -6.08 -3.63
CA ARG A 33 -3.28 -5.44 -2.46
C ARG A 33 -4.49 -6.20 -1.93
N LYS A 34 -5.32 -6.71 -2.84
CA LYS A 34 -6.51 -7.51 -2.47
C LYS A 34 -6.09 -8.86 -1.88
N THR A 35 -5.14 -9.54 -2.51
CA THR A 35 -4.61 -10.84 -2.06
C THR A 35 -4.01 -10.72 -0.67
N LEU A 36 -3.21 -9.69 -0.41
CA LEU A 36 -2.61 -9.47 0.90
C LEU A 36 -3.67 -9.31 2.01
N LYS A 37 -4.75 -8.56 1.76
CA LYS A 37 -5.88 -8.45 2.71
C LYS A 37 -6.55 -9.81 2.95
N ILE A 38 -6.82 -10.56 1.88
CA ILE A 38 -7.44 -11.88 1.97
C ILE A 38 -6.55 -12.85 2.76
N ASP A 39 -5.24 -12.81 2.55
CA ASP A 39 -4.30 -13.70 3.24
C ASP A 39 -4.26 -13.42 4.74
N ILE A 40 -4.27 -12.14 5.15
CA ILE A 40 -4.40 -11.76 6.56
C ILE A 40 -5.71 -12.30 7.15
N PHE A 41 -6.84 -12.13 6.44
CA PHE A 41 -8.12 -12.67 6.89
C PHE A 41 -8.09 -14.20 7.03
N LYS A 42 -7.54 -14.91 6.04
CA LYS A 42 -7.39 -16.37 6.08
C LYS A 42 -6.53 -16.80 7.28
N GLN A 43 -5.42 -16.10 7.52
CA GLN A 43 -4.50 -16.41 8.61
C GLN A 43 -5.15 -16.20 9.98
N LEU A 44 -5.93 -15.12 10.16
CA LEU A 44 -6.71 -14.88 11.38
C LEU A 44 -7.82 -15.93 11.58
N MET A 45 -8.49 -16.35 10.50
CA MET A 45 -9.53 -17.37 10.57
C MET A 45 -8.96 -18.75 10.88
N ALA A 46 -7.82 -19.11 10.27
CA ALA A 46 -7.12 -20.36 10.54
C ALA A 46 -6.61 -20.45 11.99
N THR A 47 -6.22 -19.32 12.58
CA THR A 47 -5.67 -19.24 13.95
C THR A 47 -6.69 -18.81 15.00
N ARG A 48 -8.00 -18.90 14.70
CA ARG A 48 -9.07 -18.40 15.59
C ARG A 48 -9.20 -19.17 16.93
N SER A 49 -8.73 -20.41 17.00
CA SER A 49 -8.79 -21.23 18.23
C SER A 49 -7.95 -20.63 19.36
N GLN A 50 -8.40 -20.79 20.62
CA GLN A 50 -7.75 -20.20 21.81
C GLN A 50 -6.26 -20.55 21.92
N ASN A 51 -5.86 -21.79 21.61
CA ASN A 51 -4.44 -22.20 21.61
C ASN A 51 -3.65 -21.63 20.41
N ALA A 52 -4.31 -21.37 19.28
CA ALA A 52 -3.67 -20.87 18.06
C ALA A 52 -3.52 -19.34 18.03
N ARG A 53 -4.23 -18.61 18.90
CA ARG A 53 -4.09 -17.15 19.07
C ARG A 53 -2.73 -16.72 19.62
N LEU A 54 -2.04 -17.61 20.33
CA LEU A 54 -0.69 -17.40 20.83
C LEU A 54 0.39 -17.71 19.79
N SER A 55 0.02 -18.18 18.60
CA SER A 55 0.98 -18.46 17.54
C SER A 55 1.53 -17.16 16.93
N ASN A 56 2.80 -17.20 16.51
CA ASN A 56 3.49 -16.07 15.93
C ASN A 56 2.82 -15.61 14.62
N GLU A 57 2.19 -16.55 13.90
CA GLU A 57 1.39 -16.29 12.70
C GLU A 57 0.18 -15.42 13.01
N HIS A 58 -0.50 -15.62 14.14
CA HIS A 58 -1.64 -14.79 14.51
C HIS A 58 -1.22 -13.34 14.76
N VAL A 59 -0.17 -13.14 15.56
CA VAL A 59 0.38 -11.82 15.89
C VAL A 59 0.89 -11.10 14.64
N ARG A 60 1.60 -11.83 13.76
CA ARG A 60 2.07 -11.29 12.48
C ARG A 60 0.92 -10.82 11.61
N ALA A 61 -0.15 -11.62 11.48
CA ALA A 61 -1.32 -11.24 10.71
C ALA A 61 -1.99 -9.98 11.26
N LEU A 62 -2.09 -9.86 12.59
CA LEU A 62 -2.62 -8.68 13.26
C LEU A 62 -1.80 -7.42 12.95
N ASN A 63 -0.47 -7.49 13.08
CA ASN A 63 0.43 -6.36 12.77
C ASN A 63 0.40 -5.97 11.29
N MET A 64 0.17 -6.93 10.40
CA MET A 64 0.05 -6.65 8.98
C MET A 64 -1.26 -5.93 8.60
N ILE A 65 -2.28 -5.92 9.47
CA ILE A 65 -3.54 -5.19 9.20
C ILE A 65 -3.25 -3.70 8.96
N ASP A 66 -2.38 -3.10 9.77
CA ASP A 66 -2.05 -1.67 9.65
C ASP A 66 -1.50 -1.33 8.25
N ILE A 67 -0.59 -2.19 7.77
CA ILE A 67 0.04 -2.03 6.46
C ILE A 67 -0.94 -2.35 5.33
N ALA A 68 -1.76 -3.39 5.49
CA ALA A 68 -2.65 -3.91 4.45
C ALA A 68 -3.89 -3.05 4.19
N PHE A 69 -4.49 -2.51 5.26
CA PHE A 69 -5.76 -1.79 5.20
C PHE A 69 -5.57 -0.29 5.21
N TYR A 70 -4.65 0.23 6.03
CA TYR A 70 -4.44 1.67 6.14
C TYR A 70 -3.39 2.18 5.15
N GLY A 71 -2.45 1.32 4.70
CA GLY A 71 -1.78 1.37 3.39
C GLY A 71 -1.13 2.67 2.91
N ARG A 72 -1.08 3.70 3.75
CA ARG A 72 -0.51 5.03 3.56
C ARG A 72 -0.60 5.70 4.93
N VAL A 73 0.42 5.47 5.77
CA VAL A 73 0.75 6.49 6.78
C VAL A 73 0.95 7.75 5.96
N ARG A 74 0.03 8.71 6.09
CA ARG A 74 0.13 10.00 5.40
C ARG A 74 1.55 10.49 5.64
N LYS A 75 2.26 10.89 4.59
CA LYS A 75 3.61 11.51 4.68
C LYS A 75 3.69 12.66 5.70
N GLY A 76 2.55 13.20 6.13
CA GLY A 76 2.44 14.19 7.21
C GLY A 76 2.48 13.65 8.64
N LEU A 77 2.39 12.33 8.90
CA LEU A 77 2.56 11.78 10.25
C LEU A 77 4.05 11.52 10.55
N THR A 78 4.84 11.14 9.53
CA THR A 78 6.30 11.05 9.64
C THR A 78 6.93 12.40 9.96
N SER A 79 6.35 13.51 9.49
CA SER A 79 6.81 14.85 9.88
C SER A 79 6.45 15.25 11.30
N ILE A 80 5.59 14.51 12.02
CA ILE A 80 5.31 14.75 13.45
C ILE A 80 6.36 14.03 14.32
N PHE A 81 6.82 12.85 13.88
CA PHE A 81 7.85 12.05 14.57
C PHE A 81 9.28 12.32 14.08
N THR A 82 9.48 13.22 13.11
CA THR A 82 10.80 13.73 12.75
C THR A 82 11.23 14.74 13.81
N ASP A 83 12.49 14.74 14.22
CA ASP A 83 13.06 15.70 15.19
C ASP A 83 12.60 17.15 14.90
N GLU A 84 12.59 17.55 13.63
CA GLU A 84 12.12 18.87 13.19
C GLU A 84 10.63 19.15 13.46
N GLY A 85 9.79 18.12 13.42
CA GLY A 85 8.36 18.21 13.76
C GLY A 85 8.10 18.31 15.25
N VAL A 86 8.89 17.56 16.04
CA VAL A 86 8.85 17.59 17.50
C VAL A 86 9.32 18.96 17.99
N ILE A 87 10.44 19.47 17.46
CA ILE A 87 10.97 20.82 17.75
C ILE A 87 9.91 21.90 17.41
N LYS A 88 9.21 21.76 16.28
CA LYS A 88 8.17 22.72 15.88
C LYS A 88 6.95 22.69 16.81
N MET A 89 6.59 21.53 17.38
CA MET A 89 5.53 21.41 18.40
C MET A 89 5.98 21.88 19.79
N GLU A 90 7.26 21.77 20.11
CA GLU A 90 7.82 22.33 21.35
C GLU A 90 7.81 23.86 21.31
N ILE A 91 8.22 24.45 20.17
CA ILE A 91 8.22 25.90 19.96
C ILE A 91 6.78 26.44 19.88
N VAL A 92 5.89 25.73 19.18
CA VAL A 92 4.46 26.07 19.08
C VAL A 92 3.72 25.23 20.12
N GLY A 93 3.81 25.64 21.38
CA GLY A 93 3.26 24.92 22.53
C GLY A 93 1.95 24.20 22.24
N VAL A 94 1.89 22.91 22.59
CA VAL A 94 0.77 22.00 22.32
C VAL A 94 -0.54 22.69 22.75
N PRO A 95 -1.51 22.92 21.83
CA PRO A 95 -2.80 23.44 22.25
C PRO A 95 -3.42 22.37 23.15
N SER A 96 -3.56 22.72 24.43
CA SER A 96 -4.31 21.93 25.39
C SER A 96 -5.67 21.66 24.77
N ARG A 97 -5.96 20.36 24.53
CA ARG A 97 -7.27 19.89 24.12
C ARG A 97 -8.26 20.45 25.14
N VAL A 98 -9.03 21.45 24.74
CA VAL A 98 -10.09 22.02 25.58
C VAL A 98 -11.10 20.90 25.79
N GLU A 99 -11.05 20.27 26.96
CA GLU A 99 -12.14 19.44 27.45
C GLU A 99 -13.36 20.35 27.59
N SER A 100 -14.38 20.03 26.82
CA SER A 100 -15.73 20.60 26.92
C SER A 100 -16.62 19.56 27.56
#